data_AF-D8TGJ0-F1
#
_entry.id   AF-D8TGJ0-F1
#
_cell.length_a   1.000
_cell.length_b   1.000
_cell.length_c   1.000
_cell.angle_alpha   90.00
_cell.angle_beta   90.00
_cell.angle_gamma   90.00
#
_symmetry.space_group_name_H-M   'P 1'
#
loop_
_entity.id
_entity.type
_entity.pdbx_description
1 polymer ?
#
loop_
_entity_poly.entity_id
_entity_poly.type
_entity_poly.pdbx_seq_one_letter_code
_entity_poly.pdbx_strand_id
1 'polypeptide(L)'
;MALSIGRHCARSRSLLRRLYSSSPDAAPDLPALQMPAFDHVPRPYAGPSAEEVLEKRRKFMNPAMFLYYKKPLNIVEGKMQYLYDESGKRYLDAFAGIVTVSVGHCHPE
;
A
#
# COMPACT_ATOMS: atom_id res chain seq x y z
N MET A 1 -49.00 -40.50 -15.23
CA MET A 1 -48.60 -40.89 -16.59
C MET A 1 -48.31 -39.61 -17.37
N ALA A 2 -47.05 -39.22 -17.52
CA ALA A 2 -46.57 -38.30 -18.55
C ALA A 2 -45.04 -38.36 -18.57
N LEU A 3 -44.49 -38.59 -19.75
CA LEU A 3 -43.07 -38.81 -20.03
C LEU A 3 -42.28 -37.50 -20.12
N SER A 4 -41.00 -37.63 -19.79
CA SER A 4 -39.78 -36.93 -20.26
C SER A 4 -39.91 -36.00 -21.49
N ILE A 5 -39.19 -34.87 -21.48
CA ILE A 5 -38.14 -34.36 -22.42
C ILE A 5 -37.74 -32.96 -21.87
N GLY A 6 -36.49 -32.49 -21.72
CA GLY A 6 -35.19 -33.00 -22.10
C GLY A 6 -34.05 -32.09 -21.60
N ARG A 7 -32.83 -32.64 -21.72
CA ARG A 7 -31.47 -32.08 -21.74
C ARG A 7 -31.34 -30.55 -21.56
N HIS A 8 -30.41 -30.10 -20.72
CA HIS A 8 -29.16 -29.49 -21.19
C HIS A 8 -28.13 -29.35 -20.06
N CYS A 9 -26.87 -29.49 -20.49
CA CYS A 9 -25.63 -29.59 -19.74
C CYS A 9 -25.42 -28.48 -18.70
N ALA A 10 -25.08 -28.86 -17.45
CA ALA A 10 -24.30 -28.02 -16.55
C ALA A 10 -23.33 -28.89 -15.74
N ARG A 11 -22.38 -29.50 -16.45
CA ARG A 11 -21.15 -30.01 -15.85
C ARG A 11 -20.39 -28.85 -15.21
N SER A 12 -19.84 -29.12 -14.02
CA SER A 12 -18.69 -28.41 -13.44
C SER A 12 -18.96 -27.04 -12.80
N ARG A 13 -19.59 -27.05 -11.62
CA ARG A 13 -19.38 -25.99 -10.60
C ARG A 13 -18.78 -26.51 -9.29
N SER A 14 -18.51 -27.81 -9.17
CA SER A 14 -18.10 -28.43 -7.90
C SER A 14 -16.57 -28.57 -7.71
N LEU A 15 -15.75 -28.40 -8.75
CA LEU A 15 -14.31 -28.64 -8.63
C LEU A 15 -13.49 -27.39 -8.24
N LEU A 16 -13.97 -26.18 -8.54
CA LEU A 16 -13.23 -24.95 -8.19
C LEU A 16 -13.39 -24.52 -6.72
N ARG A 17 -14.41 -25.02 -6.00
CA ARG A 17 -14.64 -24.66 -4.59
C ARG A 17 -13.77 -25.44 -3.59
N ARG A 18 -13.07 -26.49 -4.05
CA ARG A 18 -12.26 -27.37 -3.17
C ARG A 18 -10.80 -26.93 -2.99
N LEU A 19 -10.30 -25.99 -3.80
CA LEU A 19 -8.90 -25.56 -3.72
C LEU A 19 -8.66 -24.39 -2.76
N TYR A 20 -9.72 -23.75 -2.26
CA TYR A 20 -9.67 -22.62 -1.34
C TYR A 20 -10.57 -22.84 -0.11
N SER A 21 -10.60 -24.08 0.38
CA SER A 21 -11.17 -24.41 1.69
C SER A 21 -10.04 -24.54 2.71
N SER A 22 -9.24 -23.49 2.88
CA SER A 22 -8.43 -23.31 4.08
C SER A 22 -9.25 -22.45 5.03
N SER A 23 -9.49 -22.98 6.23
CA SER A 23 -10.21 -22.34 7.33
C SER A 23 -9.75 -20.89 7.58
N PRO A 24 -10.63 -19.99 8.04
CA PRO A 24 -10.30 -18.58 8.31
C PRO A 24 -9.44 -18.35 9.56
N ASP A 25 -8.97 -19.39 10.24
CA ASP A 25 -8.25 -19.27 11.51
C ASP A 25 -6.81 -19.81 11.40
N ALA A 26 -5.90 -18.96 11.85
CA ALA A 26 -4.44 -19.07 11.86
C ALA A 26 -3.75 -18.85 10.51
N ALA A 27 -3.55 -17.58 10.16
CA ALA A 27 -2.33 -17.22 9.44
C ALA A 27 -1.14 -17.86 10.20
N PRO A 28 -0.20 -18.54 9.52
CA PRO A 28 0.99 -19.04 10.19
C PRO A 28 1.65 -17.90 10.96
N ASP A 29 2.18 -18.20 12.15
CA ASP A 29 2.99 -17.26 12.94
C ASP A 29 4.30 -17.01 12.18
N LEU A 30 4.20 -16.22 11.11
CA LEU A 30 5.32 -15.82 10.29
C LEU A 30 6.12 -14.83 11.12
N PRO A 31 7.46 -14.96 11.18
CA PRO A 31 8.28 -13.97 11.83
C PRO A 31 7.94 -12.59 11.27
N ALA A 32 7.84 -11.59 12.15
CA ALA A 32 7.52 -10.23 11.76
C ALA A 32 8.40 -9.82 10.57
N LEU A 33 7.79 -9.38 9.48
CA LEU A 33 8.51 -8.96 8.29
C LEU A 33 9.46 -7.82 8.67
N GLN A 34 10.76 -8.05 8.51
CA GLN A 34 11.79 -7.05 8.76
C GLN A 34 12.19 -6.38 7.45
N MET A 35 12.37 -5.07 7.51
CA MET A 35 12.89 -4.31 6.38
C MET A 35 14.35 -4.71 6.14
N PRO A 36 14.78 -4.92 4.88
CA PRO A 36 16.18 -5.26 4.59
C PRO A 36 17.12 -4.12 4.99
N ALA A 37 18.40 -4.47 5.18
CA ALA A 37 19.45 -3.51 5.48
C ALA A 37 19.56 -2.45 4.37
N PHE A 38 19.84 -1.20 4.76
CA PHE A 38 20.03 -0.09 3.85
C PHE A 38 20.80 1.00 4.59
N ASP A 39 21.98 1.38 4.09
CA ASP A 39 22.94 2.20 4.83
C ASP A 39 22.66 3.71 4.76
N HIS A 40 21.50 4.10 4.22
CA HIS A 40 21.10 5.50 4.13
C HIS A 40 20.47 5.98 5.44
N VAL A 41 20.99 7.09 5.95
CA VAL A 41 20.43 7.79 7.12
C VAL A 41 19.79 9.09 6.62
N PRO A 42 18.48 9.29 6.86
CA PRO A 42 17.82 10.52 6.44
C PRO A 42 18.34 11.72 7.22
N ARG A 43 18.31 12.91 6.60
CA ARG A 43 18.69 14.13 7.33
C ARG A 43 17.64 14.46 8.39
N PRO A 44 18.04 15.00 9.56
CA PRO A 44 17.08 15.49 10.55
C PRO A 44 16.13 16.51 9.93
N TYR A 45 14.84 16.29 10.09
CA TYR A 45 13.83 17.19 9.56
C TYR A 45 13.65 18.41 10.46
N ALA A 46 13.91 19.59 9.93
CA ALA A 46 13.76 20.88 10.61
C ALA A 46 12.60 21.73 10.05
N GLY A 47 11.71 21.12 9.26
CA GLY A 47 10.57 21.79 8.66
C GLY A 47 9.33 21.84 9.56
N PRO A 48 8.21 22.36 9.03
CA PRO A 48 6.96 22.44 9.78
C PRO A 48 6.43 21.06 10.19
N SER A 49 5.76 20.99 11.32
CA SER A 49 5.10 19.76 11.78
C SER A 49 4.00 19.30 10.80
N ALA A 50 3.66 18.00 10.84
CA ALA A 50 2.58 17.45 10.03
C ALA A 50 1.23 18.15 10.26
N GLU A 51 0.97 18.62 11.49
CA GLU A 51 -0.23 19.38 11.85
C GLU A 51 -0.24 20.77 11.16
N GLU A 52 0.87 21.51 11.24
CA GLU A 52 0.99 22.80 10.56
C GLU A 52 0.85 22.68 9.03
N VAL A 53 1.40 21.61 8.43
CA VAL A 53 1.23 21.31 7.01
C VAL A 53 -0.23 21.03 6.68
N LEU A 54 -0.92 20.27 7.53
CA LEU A 54 -2.33 19.93 7.34
C LEU A 54 -3.25 21.16 7.46
N GLU A 55 -2.97 22.05 8.42
CA GLU A 55 -3.71 23.30 8.57
C GLU A 55 -3.50 24.24 7.39
N LYS A 56 -2.26 24.36 6.89
CA LYS A 56 -1.98 25.11 5.65
C LYS A 56 -2.71 24.49 4.45
N ARG A 57 -2.73 23.16 4.32
CA ARG A 57 -3.49 22.46 3.28
C ARG A 57 -4.97 22.82 3.32
N ARG A 58 -5.59 22.80 4.50
CA ARG A 58 -7.02 23.16 4.68
C ARG A 58 -7.31 24.61 4.32
N LYS A 59 -6.39 25.52 4.66
CA LYS A 59 -6.55 26.95 4.41
C LYS A 59 -6.34 27.35 2.95
N PHE A 60 -5.39 26.71 2.25
CA PHE A 60 -4.91 27.18 0.95
C PHE A 60 -5.20 26.24 -0.23
N MET A 61 -5.57 24.98 -0.01
CA MET A 61 -5.84 24.03 -1.11
C MET A 61 -7.34 23.74 -1.28
N ASN A 62 -7.72 23.33 -2.49
CA ASN A 62 -9.10 22.96 -2.80
C ASN A 62 -9.51 21.70 -2.00
N PRO A 63 -10.68 21.69 -1.31
CA PRO A 63 -11.18 20.53 -0.59
C PRO A 63 -11.33 19.24 -1.43
N ALA A 64 -11.46 19.35 -2.75
CA ALA A 64 -11.50 18.21 -3.66
C ALA A 64 -10.19 17.41 -3.72
N MET A 65 -9.06 18.01 -3.28
CA MET A 65 -7.80 17.29 -3.10
C MET A 65 -7.86 16.46 -1.81
N PHE A 66 -8.35 15.23 -1.92
CA PHE A 66 -8.46 14.31 -0.80
C PHE A 66 -7.10 13.75 -0.34
N LEU A 67 -7.09 13.20 0.86
CA LEU A 67 -5.95 12.52 1.46
C LEU A 67 -6.06 11.02 1.18
N TYR A 68 -4.95 10.38 0.81
CA TYR A 68 -4.93 8.93 0.55
C TYR A 68 -5.03 8.08 1.81
N TYR A 69 -4.62 8.63 2.96
CA TYR A 69 -4.58 7.91 4.24
C TYR A 69 -5.38 8.66 5.33
N LYS A 70 -5.95 7.90 6.28
CA LYS A 70 -6.67 8.44 7.44
C LYS A 70 -5.78 9.33 8.31
N LYS A 71 -4.55 8.87 8.57
CA LYS A 71 -3.47 9.68 9.16
C LYS A 71 -2.55 10.07 8.00
N PRO A 72 -2.54 11.34 7.57
CA PRO A 72 -1.65 11.79 6.51
C PRO A 72 -0.19 11.50 6.87
N LEU A 73 0.57 11.03 5.88
CA LEU A 73 2.01 10.84 6.01
C LEU A 73 2.70 12.12 5.55
N ASN A 74 3.51 12.72 6.43
CA ASN A 74 4.37 13.83 6.05
C ASN A 74 5.71 13.25 5.59
N ILE A 75 5.79 12.88 4.32
CA ILE A 75 7.01 12.35 3.71
C ILE A 75 7.95 13.53 3.43
N VAL A 76 9.16 13.47 3.99
CA VAL A 76 10.12 14.59 3.97
C VAL A 76 11.39 14.27 3.20
N GLU A 77 11.68 13.00 2.97
CA GLU A 77 12.84 12.55 2.22
C GLU A 77 12.56 11.24 1.47
N GLY A 78 13.18 11.06 0.31
CA GLY A 78 13.17 9.81 -0.45
C GLY A 78 14.57 9.44 -0.92
N LYS A 79 14.90 8.14 -0.88
CA LYS A 79 16.14 7.58 -1.43
C LYS A 79 15.90 6.19 -1.99
N MET A 80 16.20 6.00 -3.27
CA MET A 80 15.93 4.76 -4.01
C MET A 80 14.46 4.33 -3.81
N GLN A 81 14.20 3.09 -3.37
CA GLN A 81 12.86 2.56 -3.14
C GLN A 81 12.22 2.98 -1.80
N TYR A 82 12.88 3.84 -1.02
CA TYR A 82 12.44 4.18 0.34
C TYR A 82 12.03 5.63 0.49
N LEU A 83 11.05 5.84 1.36
CA LEU A 83 10.59 7.15 1.82
C LEU A 83 10.77 7.26 3.33
N TYR A 84 10.95 8.48 3.82
CA TYR A 84 11.13 8.78 5.23
C TYR A 84 10.15 9.86 5.67
N ASP A 85 9.52 9.66 6.82
CA ASP A 85 8.68 10.67 7.45
C ASP A 85 9.49 11.64 8.33
N GLU A 86 8.81 12.63 8.91
CA GLU A 86 9.41 13.66 9.75
C GLU A 86 10.12 13.11 11.00
N SER A 87 9.80 11.89 11.43
CA SER A 87 10.43 11.21 12.57
C SER A 87 11.66 10.38 12.17
N GLY A 88 11.95 10.29 10.87
CA GLY A 88 13.00 9.44 10.31
C GLY A 88 12.58 7.98 10.11
N LYS A 89 11.29 7.66 10.25
CA LYS A 89 10.81 6.28 10.03
C LYS A 89 10.84 5.98 8.52
N ARG A 90 11.39 4.80 8.19
CA ARG A 90 11.56 4.30 6.82
C ARG A 90 10.32 3.53 6.34
N TYR A 91 9.91 3.79 5.10
CA TYR A 91 8.80 3.13 4.40
C TYR A 91 9.28 2.61 3.04
N LEU A 92 8.78 1.45 2.60
CA LEU A 92 8.91 0.99 1.21
C LEU A 92 7.89 1.73 0.35
N ASP A 93 8.34 2.39 -0.73
CA ASP A 93 7.45 3.05 -1.67
C ASP A 93 6.89 2.06 -2.70
N ALA A 94 5.72 1.52 -2.39
CA ALA A 94 4.94 0.70 -3.33
C ALA A 94 3.97 1.53 -4.20
N PHE A 95 3.93 2.86 -4.02
CA PHE A 95 3.09 3.77 -4.81
C PHE A 95 3.85 4.34 -6.02
N ALA A 96 5.16 4.52 -5.87
CA ALA A 96 6.09 4.98 -6.89
C ALA A 96 5.63 6.27 -7.60
N GLY A 97 5.02 7.20 -6.86
CA GLY A 97 4.50 8.45 -7.43
C GLY A 97 3.46 8.24 -8.54
N ILE A 98 2.48 7.37 -8.34
CA ILE A 98 1.56 6.90 -9.40
C ILE A 98 2.36 6.21 -10.52
N VAL A 99 3.25 5.30 -10.14
CA VAL A 99 4.05 4.47 -11.06
C VAL A 99 4.94 5.31 -12.02
N THR A 100 5.44 6.45 -11.56
CA THR A 100 6.36 7.31 -12.31
C THR A 100 7.81 7.23 -11.81
N VAL A 101 8.02 6.79 -10.57
CA VAL A 101 9.35 6.68 -9.95
C VAL A 101 9.92 5.27 -10.16
N SER A 102 10.30 4.95 -11.40
CA SER A 102 10.75 3.60 -11.78
C SER A 102 12.18 3.25 -11.35
N VAL A 103 13.08 4.24 -11.28
CA VAL A 103 14.49 4.07 -10.87
C VAL A 103 14.75 4.44 -9.41
N GLY A 104 13.69 4.75 -8.67
CA GLY A 104 13.77 5.20 -7.28
C GLY A 104 13.97 6.72 -7.12
N HIS A 105 13.78 7.18 -5.89
CA HIS A 105 13.91 8.59 -5.49
C HIS A 105 15.39 9.01 -5.42
N CYS A 106 15.70 10.20 -5.93
CA CYS A 106 17.06 10.78 -5.89
C CYS A 106 18.14 9.79 -6.38
N HIS A 107 17.89 9.20 -7.55
CA HIS A 107 18.85 8.38 -8.28
C HIS A 107 20.13 9.22 -8.57
N PRO A 108 21.34 8.66 -8.38
CA PRO A 108 22.60 9.43 -8.46
C PRO A 108 23.06 9.77 -9.88
N GLU A 109 22.49 9.13 -10.91
CA GLU A 109 22.67 9.46 -12.33
C GLU A 109 21.52 10.33 -12.82
#